data_AF-A0A1Y2MBI6-F1
#
_entry.id   AF-A0A1Y2MBI6-F1
#
_cell.length_a   1.000
_cell.length_b   1.000
_cell.length_c   1.000
_cell.angle_alpha   90.00
_cell.angle_beta   90.00
_cell.angle_gamma   90.00
#
_symmetry.space_group_name_H-M   'P 1'
#
loop_
_entity.id
_entity.type
_entity.pdbx_description
1 polymer ?
#
loop_
_entity_poly.entity_id
_entity_poly.type
_entity_poly.pdbx_seq_one_letter_code
_entity_poly.pdbx_strand_id
1 'polypeptide(L)'
;MNFILNERLQWSSMQPRGKAFEFDEDIKILYNDWPYGIDPDIVHLVVWTKFELPDDEETGRCTAESRQEIDDYVQKTFAPKVKELVWFKNWKSLKSVHAVEHFHVMLYKPDRDFLKQITNGDVPMTEKFD
;
A
#
# COMPACT_ATOMS: atom_id res chain seq x y z
N MET A 1 -7.26 -2.09 -16.88
CA MET A 1 -6.05 -2.53 -16.14
C MET A 1 -4.91 -1.50 -16.13
N ASN A 2 -4.89 -0.49 -17.01
CA ASN A 2 -3.86 0.57 -17.02
C ASN A 2 -4.18 1.83 -16.19
N PHE A 3 -5.38 1.93 -15.60
CA PHE A 3 -5.79 3.15 -14.88
C PHE A 3 -4.95 3.42 -13.63
N ILE A 4 -4.74 2.41 -12.78
CA ILE A 4 -3.90 2.57 -11.57
C ILE A 4 -2.47 2.97 -11.96
N LEU A 5 -1.88 2.30 -12.94
CA LEU A 5 -0.53 2.61 -13.41
C LEU A 5 -0.42 4.03 -13.99
N ASN A 6 -1.33 4.39 -14.92
CA ASN A 6 -1.23 5.63 -15.68
C ASN A 6 -1.77 6.84 -14.92
N GLU A 7 -2.86 6.69 -14.18
CA GLU A 7 -3.58 7.82 -13.56
C GLU A 7 -3.26 7.97 -12.07
N ARG A 8 -2.94 6.88 -11.37
CA ARG A 8 -2.64 6.92 -9.92
C ARG A 8 -1.17 6.87 -9.60
N LEU A 9 -0.44 5.88 -10.11
CA LEU A 9 0.97 5.69 -9.80
C LEU A 9 1.84 6.67 -10.57
N GLN A 10 1.54 6.89 -11.87
CA GLN A 10 2.30 7.80 -12.75
C GLN A 10 3.81 7.48 -12.77
N TRP A 11 4.17 6.22 -12.57
CA TRP A 11 5.55 5.77 -12.69
C TRP A 11 5.93 5.66 -14.18
N SER A 12 7.04 6.29 -14.55
CA SER A 12 7.60 6.20 -15.91
C SER A 12 8.26 4.85 -16.20
N SER A 13 8.64 4.11 -15.15
CA SER A 13 9.23 2.78 -15.23
C SER A 13 8.80 1.93 -14.03
N MET A 14 8.54 0.66 -14.29
CA MET A 14 8.26 -0.37 -13.26
C MET A 14 9.53 -1.06 -12.75
N GLN A 15 10.71 -0.68 -13.24
CA GLN A 15 11.96 -1.24 -12.73
C GLN A 15 12.27 -0.62 -11.36
N PRO A 16 12.44 -1.43 -10.30
CA PRO A 16 12.88 -0.93 -9.01
C PRO A 16 14.31 -0.41 -9.10
N ARG A 17 14.63 0.62 -8.32
CA ARG A 17 15.97 1.18 -8.19
C ARG A 17 16.90 0.28 -7.39
N GLY A 18 16.37 -0.44 -6.41
CA GLY A 18 17.17 -1.31 -5.53
C GLY A 18 16.39 -2.50 -4.98
N LYS A 19 16.80 -2.96 -3.80
CA LYS A 19 16.13 -4.07 -3.10
C LYS A 19 14.80 -3.62 -2.52
N ALA A 20 14.00 -4.61 -2.08
CA ALA A 20 12.73 -4.36 -1.41
C ALA A 20 12.91 -3.37 -0.25
N PHE A 21 12.05 -2.34 -0.22
CA PHE A 21 12.03 -1.30 0.82
C PHE A 21 13.32 -0.50 1.02
N GLU A 22 14.26 -0.52 0.05
CA GLU A 22 15.51 0.25 0.11
C GLU A 22 15.32 1.71 -0.33
N PHE A 23 14.49 1.94 -1.34
CA PHE A 23 14.26 3.24 -1.94
C PHE A 23 12.78 3.62 -1.91
N ASP A 24 12.48 4.79 -1.35
CA ASP A 24 11.11 5.31 -1.26
C ASP A 24 10.51 5.55 -2.66
N GLU A 25 11.33 5.82 -3.69
CA GLU A 25 10.85 6.04 -5.05
C GLU A 25 10.27 4.78 -5.72
N ASP A 26 10.51 3.61 -5.14
CA ASP A 26 9.94 2.33 -5.58
C ASP A 26 8.62 2.01 -4.90
N ILE A 27 8.14 2.90 -4.03
CA ILE A 27 6.94 2.74 -3.23
C ILE A 27 6.03 3.95 -3.41
N LYS A 28 4.71 3.71 -3.45
CA LYS A 28 3.72 4.78 -3.40
C LYS A 28 2.61 4.42 -2.43
N ILE A 29 2.27 5.33 -1.53
CA ILE A 29 1.18 5.16 -0.58
C ILE A 29 0.02 6.03 -1.02
N LEU A 30 -1.12 5.42 -1.30
CA LEU A 30 -2.31 6.10 -1.79
C LEU A 30 -3.53 5.73 -0.95
N TYR A 31 -4.56 6.56 -0.97
CA TYR A 31 -5.86 6.15 -0.45
C TYR A 31 -6.41 4.98 -1.27
N ASN A 32 -7.07 4.05 -0.59
CA ASN A 32 -7.86 3.05 -1.30
C ASN A 32 -9.08 3.75 -1.92
N ASP A 33 -9.20 3.67 -3.25
CA ASP A 33 -10.33 4.25 -3.98
C ASP A 33 -11.64 3.48 -3.78
N TRP A 34 -11.55 2.23 -3.29
CA TRP A 34 -12.69 1.39 -2.94
C TRP A 34 -12.49 0.84 -1.52
N PRO A 35 -12.62 1.70 -0.49
CA PRO A 35 -12.46 1.25 0.88
C PRO A 35 -13.56 0.25 1.23
N TYR A 36 -13.24 -0.67 2.14
CA TYR A 36 -14.26 -1.55 2.70
C TYR A 36 -15.28 -0.72 3.50
N GLY A 37 -16.50 -1.25 3.66
CA GLY A 37 -17.52 -0.66 4.54
C GLY A 37 -17.13 -0.83 6.00
N ILE A 38 -16.14 -0.05 6.45
CA ILE A 38 -15.56 -0.06 7.79
C ILE A 38 -15.90 1.21 8.54
N ASP A 39 -15.51 1.25 9.81
CA ASP A 39 -15.65 2.43 10.67
C ASP A 39 -15.04 3.68 9.97
N PRO A 40 -15.74 4.82 9.92
CA PRO A 40 -15.24 6.05 9.29
C PRO A 40 -13.96 6.59 9.93
N ASP A 41 -13.64 6.19 11.17
CA ASP A 41 -12.40 6.52 11.84
C ASP A 41 -11.20 5.69 11.34
N ILE A 42 -11.42 4.68 10.48
CA ILE A 42 -10.36 3.86 9.88
C ILE A 42 -10.05 4.38 8.47
N VAL A 43 -8.80 4.81 8.30
CA VAL A 43 -8.27 5.18 6.98
C VAL A 43 -7.65 3.97 6.32
N HIS A 44 -8.13 3.63 5.13
CA HIS A 44 -7.65 2.52 4.32
C HIS A 44 -6.69 3.00 3.25
N LEU A 45 -5.40 2.69 3.43
CA LEU A 45 -4.35 2.99 2.47
C LEU A 45 -3.94 1.74 1.69
N VAL A 46 -3.40 1.97 0.50
CA VAL A 46 -2.75 0.95 -0.34
C VAL A 46 -1.31 1.37 -0.57
N VAL A 47 -0.39 0.47 -0.23
CA VAL A 47 1.04 0.63 -0.48
C VAL A 47 1.39 -0.18 -1.72
N TRP A 48 1.80 0.53 -2.77
CA TRP A 48 2.18 -0.03 -4.07
C TRP A 48 3.69 -0.13 -4.18
N THR A 49 4.20 -1.24 -4.73
CA THR A 49 5.64 -1.50 -4.86
C THR A 49 6.02 -1.78 -6.31
N LYS A 50 7.22 -1.37 -6.73
CA LYS A 50 7.82 -1.77 -8.03
C LYS A 50 8.49 -3.14 -7.99
N PHE A 51 8.81 -3.62 -6.79
CA PHE A 51 9.43 -4.93 -6.56
C PHE A 51 8.39 -5.97 -6.17
N GLU A 52 8.77 -7.24 -6.31
CA GLU A 52 7.93 -8.37 -5.94
C GLU A 52 7.87 -8.56 -4.42
N LEU A 53 6.74 -9.07 -3.96
CA LEU A 53 6.54 -9.52 -2.59
C LEU A 53 6.29 -11.03 -2.67
N PRO A 54 7.31 -11.88 -2.45
CA PRO A 54 7.19 -13.32 -2.66
C PRO A 54 6.09 -13.96 -1.82
N ASP A 55 5.28 -14.79 -2.47
CA ASP A 55 4.30 -15.66 -1.82
C ASP A 55 4.83 -17.10 -1.83
N ASP A 56 4.55 -17.83 -0.77
CA ASP A 56 4.74 -19.27 -0.67
C ASP A 56 3.82 -19.99 -1.68
N GLU A 57 4.41 -20.77 -2.58
CA GLU A 57 3.70 -21.37 -3.71
C GLU A 57 2.65 -22.41 -3.28
N GLU A 58 2.84 -23.04 -2.13
CA GLU A 58 1.94 -24.09 -1.62
C GLU A 58 0.72 -23.50 -0.90
N THR A 59 0.94 -22.45 -0.10
CA THR A 59 -0.09 -21.87 0.78
C THR A 59 -0.70 -20.57 0.25
N GLY A 60 -0.06 -19.92 -0.73
CA GLY A 60 -0.46 -18.62 -1.29
C GLY A 60 -0.33 -17.44 -0.31
N ARG A 61 0.35 -17.64 0.82
CA ARG A 61 0.64 -16.61 1.84
C ARG A 61 1.97 -15.96 1.55
N CYS A 62 2.24 -14.77 2.09
CA CYS A 62 3.59 -14.20 2.06
C CYS A 62 4.60 -15.22 2.61
N THR A 63 5.78 -15.32 1.99
CA THR A 63 6.91 -16.01 2.61
C THR A 63 7.25 -15.36 3.96
N ALA A 64 7.92 -16.10 4.85
CA ALA A 64 8.31 -15.55 6.16
C ALA A 64 9.18 -14.29 6.02
N GLU A 65 10.11 -14.30 5.05
CA GLU A 65 10.96 -13.16 4.71
C GLU A 65 10.14 -11.97 4.21
N SER A 66 9.29 -12.17 3.19
CA SER A 66 8.46 -11.08 2.66
C SER A 66 7.52 -10.50 3.72
N ARG A 67 6.95 -11.35 4.58
CA ARG A 67 6.12 -10.91 5.68
C ARG A 67 6.89 -10.04 6.67
N GLN A 68 8.13 -10.42 6.99
CA GLN A 68 8.97 -9.66 7.89
C GLN A 68 9.38 -8.32 7.28
N GLU A 69 9.79 -8.29 6.02
CA GLU A 69 10.13 -7.04 5.32
C GLU A 69 8.95 -6.05 5.27
N ILE A 70 7.75 -6.55 4.98
CA ILE A 70 6.53 -5.71 5.00
C ILE A 70 6.24 -5.22 6.42
N ASP A 71 6.33 -6.09 7.43
CA ASP A 71 6.06 -5.69 8.81
C ASP A 71 7.05 -4.63 9.29
N ASP A 72 8.35 -4.84 9.06
CA ASP A 72 9.40 -3.88 9.41
C ASP A 72 9.17 -2.52 8.73
N TYR A 73 8.80 -2.53 7.45
CA TYR A 73 8.44 -1.31 6.73
C TYR A 73 7.22 -0.62 7.34
N VAL A 74 6.16 -1.37 7.65
CA VAL A 74 4.91 -0.82 8.22
C VAL A 74 5.18 -0.24 9.62
N GLN A 75 5.90 -0.96 10.47
CA GLN A 75 6.26 -0.50 11.81
C GLN A 75 7.13 0.76 11.74
N LYS A 76 8.16 0.78 10.88
CA LYS A 76 9.02 1.95 10.71
C LYS A 76 8.24 3.18 10.22
N THR A 77 7.31 2.98 9.29
CA THR A 77 6.65 4.05 8.55
C THR A 77 5.45 4.65 9.29
N PHE A 78 4.61 3.80 9.89
CA PHE A 78 3.31 4.22 10.44
C PHE A 78 3.27 4.23 11.98
N ALA A 79 3.90 3.28 12.65
CA ALA A 79 3.82 3.14 14.11
C ALA A 79 4.32 4.36 14.92
N PRO A 80 5.29 5.18 14.44
CA PRO A 80 5.69 6.40 15.15
C PRO A 80 4.59 7.46 15.25
N LYS A 81 3.56 7.38 14.39
CA LYS A 81 2.49 8.38 14.28
C LYS A 81 1.11 7.81 14.57
N VAL A 82 0.91 6.51 14.44
CA VAL A 82 -0.37 5.82 14.64
C VAL A 82 -0.19 4.63 15.56
N LYS A 83 -0.94 4.59 16.66
CA LYS A 83 -0.83 3.52 17.66
C LYS A 83 -1.54 2.23 17.24
N GLU A 84 -2.69 2.38 16.59
CA GLU A 84 -3.57 1.29 16.22
C GLU A 84 -3.57 1.16 14.70
N LEU A 85 -2.86 0.15 14.22
CA LEU A 85 -2.72 -0.14 12.80
C LEU A 85 -2.74 -1.65 12.56
N VAL A 86 -3.16 -2.02 11.35
CA VAL A 86 -3.08 -3.38 10.85
C VAL A 86 -2.75 -3.33 9.37
N TRP A 87 -2.01 -4.32 8.88
CA TRP A 87 -1.74 -4.49 7.46
C TRP A 87 -2.12 -5.89 7.00
N PHE A 88 -2.47 -6.01 5.72
CA PHE A 88 -2.71 -7.30 5.09
C PHE A 88 -2.38 -7.22 3.59
N LYS A 89 -2.02 -8.36 3.02
CA LYS A 89 -1.81 -8.52 1.57
C LYS A 89 -2.86 -9.50 1.04
N ASN A 90 -3.53 -9.12 -0.05
CA ASN A 90 -4.49 -10.01 -0.71
C ASN A 90 -3.77 -11.14 -1.46
N TRP A 91 -4.36 -12.34 -1.44
CA TRP A 91 -3.80 -13.52 -2.10
C TRP A 91 -3.75 -13.34 -3.61
N LYS A 92 -2.78 -14.00 -4.25
CA LYS A 92 -2.53 -13.94 -5.70
C LYS A 92 -3.78 -14.24 -6.55
N SER A 93 -4.67 -15.11 -6.07
CA SER A 93 -5.94 -15.49 -6.72
C SER A 93 -7.05 -14.42 -6.65
N LEU A 94 -6.93 -13.42 -5.76
CA LEU A 94 -7.88 -12.32 -5.57
C LEU A 94 -7.37 -10.99 -6.14
N LYS A 95 -6.14 -10.95 -6.69
CA LYS A 95 -5.54 -9.72 -7.23
C LYS A 95 -6.16 -9.39 -8.60
N SER A 96 -6.89 -8.28 -8.69
CA SER A 96 -7.41 -7.75 -9.97
C SER A 96 -6.35 -7.08 -10.84
N VAL A 97 -5.18 -6.72 -10.27
CA VAL A 97 -4.05 -6.09 -10.96
C VAL A 97 -2.81 -6.95 -10.75
N HIS A 98 -2.49 -7.82 -11.70
CA HIS A 98 -1.31 -8.69 -11.63
C HIS A 98 0.00 -7.95 -11.98
N ALA A 99 -0.08 -6.73 -12.48
CA ALA A 99 1.08 -5.98 -12.96
C ALA A 99 1.83 -5.20 -11.86
N VAL A 100 1.21 -5.00 -10.68
CA VAL A 100 1.80 -4.21 -9.59
C VAL A 100 1.47 -4.85 -8.24
N GLU A 101 2.52 -5.19 -7.51
CA GLU A 101 2.40 -5.71 -6.15
C GLU A 101 1.98 -4.59 -5.19
N HIS A 102 1.11 -4.95 -4.25
CA HIS A 102 0.60 -4.02 -3.24
C HIS A 102 0.12 -4.76 -2.01
N PHE A 103 0.08 -4.04 -0.89
CA PHE A 103 -0.56 -4.46 0.33
C PHE A 103 -1.36 -3.30 0.93
N HIS A 104 -2.27 -3.64 1.83
CA HIS A 104 -3.17 -2.70 2.47
C HIS A 104 -2.71 -2.39 3.88
N VAL A 105 -2.90 -1.14 4.28
CA VAL A 105 -2.68 -0.67 5.65
C VAL A 105 -3.95 0.04 6.10
N MET A 106 -4.46 -0.35 7.27
CA MET A 106 -5.57 0.30 7.93
C MET A 106 -5.05 1.01 9.17
N LEU A 107 -5.37 2.30 9.27
CA LEU A 107 -4.93 3.18 10.35
C LEU A 107 -6.17 3.66 11.10
N TYR A 108 -6.22 3.47 12.41
CA TYR A 108 -7.32 3.98 13.23
C TYR A 108 -6.97 5.38 13.76
N LYS A 109 -7.82 6.36 13.46
CA LYS A 109 -7.68 7.78 13.85
C LYS A 109 -6.30 8.40 13.57
N PRO A 110 -5.72 8.22 12.37
CA PRO A 110 -4.46 8.89 12.02
C PRO A 110 -4.63 10.42 11.96
N ASP A 111 -3.54 11.12 12.27
CA ASP A 111 -3.47 12.58 12.10
C ASP A 111 -3.53 12.98 10.61
N ARG A 112 -4.26 14.06 10.30
CA ARG A 112 -4.50 14.51 8.92
C ARG A 112 -3.24 15.04 8.24
N ASP A 113 -2.36 15.72 8.97
CA ASP A 113 -1.12 16.25 8.40
C ASP A 113 -0.15 15.10 8.10
N PHE A 114 -0.12 14.09 8.96
CA PHE A 114 0.60 12.84 8.69
C PHE A 114 0.09 12.14 7.41
N LEU A 115 -1.23 11.99 7.26
CA LEU A 115 -1.80 11.39 6.03
C LEU A 115 -1.43 12.18 4.78
N LYS A 116 -1.54 13.52 4.84
CA LYS A 116 -1.18 14.38 3.72
C LYS A 116 0.30 14.24 3.35
N GLN A 117 1.18 14.14 4.34
CA GLN A 117 2.61 13.94 4.14
C GLN A 117 2.90 12.59 3.48
N ILE A 118 2.38 11.49 4.05
CA ILE A 118 2.75 10.14 3.63
C ILE A 118 2.13 9.74 2.29
N THR A 119 0.99 10.33 1.93
CA THR A 119 0.33 10.13 0.64
C THR A 119 0.72 11.17 -0.42
N ASN A 120 1.64 12.09 -0.08
CA ASN A 120 2.02 13.23 -0.93
C ASN A 120 0.82 14.05 -1.44
N GLY A 121 -0.17 14.26 -0.56
CA GLY A 121 -1.38 15.02 -0.86
C GLY A 121 -2.41 14.30 -1.73
N ASP A 122 -2.30 12.98 -1.88
CA ASP A 122 -3.35 12.17 -2.51
C ASP A 122 -4.68 12.29 -1.76
N VAL A 123 -5.78 12.09 -2.50
CA VAL A 123 -7.14 12.04 -1.97
C VAL A 123 -7.90 10.89 -2.62
N PRO A 124 -8.88 10.27 -1.92
CA PRO A 124 -9.74 9.25 -2.52
C PRO A 124 -10.43 9.77 -3.79
N MET A 125 -10.62 8.90 -4.81
CA MET A 125 -11.34 9.31 -6.03
C MET A 125 -12.76 9.79 -5.77
N THR A 126 -13.43 9.26 -4.74
CA THR A 126 -14.78 9.68 -4.36
C THR A 126 -14.85 11.17 -4.02
N GLU A 127 -13.76 11.77 -3.55
CA GLU A 127 -13.72 13.20 -3.21
C GLU A 127 -13.28 14.09 -4.38
N LYS A 128 -12.86 13.52 -5.53
CA LYS A 128 -12.41 14.31 -6.70
C LYS A 128 -13.54 14.75 -7.63
N PHE A 129 -14.75 14.22 -7.45
CA PHE A 129 -15.90 14.47 -8.34
C PHE A 129 -17.12 15.08 -7.65
N ASP A 130 -16.95 15.54 -6.41
CA ASP A 130 -17.95 16.37 -5.70
C ASP A 130 -17.73 17.88 -5.94
#